data_AF-A0A8D8Z664-F1
#
_entry.id   AF-A0A8D8Z664-F1
#
_cell.length_a   1.000
_cell.length_b   1.000
_cell.length_c   1.000
_cell.angle_alpha   90.00
_cell.angle_beta   90.00
_cell.angle_gamma   90.00
#
_symmetry.space_group_name_H-M   'P 1'
#
loop_
_entity.id
_entity.type
_entity.pdbx_description
1 polymer ?
#
loop_
_entity_poly.entity_id
_entity_poly.type
_entity_poly.pdbx_seq_one_letter_code
_entity_poly.pdbx_strand_id
1 'polypeptide(L)'
;MDFDVLHPGKARTVPFLSLCLAKSGASITTLPNQPYFYIIHSQYFLVNPAVNHKNDVLILLAGTNDFLKSVNVNAIKQAHKKLVKYCTKRFKHVLLCQIPPIPKLSIEANENIKLFNMWLLNVYSQNPYLRHHNPFLLSLHLRPSITSLSSGQIL
;
A
#
# COMPACT_ATOMS: atom_id res chain seq x y z
N MET A 1 -9.89 34.56 -9.85
CA MET A 1 -9.66 33.19 -9.37
C MET A 1 -8.19 33.15 -8.97
N ASP A 2 -7.94 33.42 -7.70
CA ASP A 2 -6.59 33.53 -7.19
C ASP A 2 -6.00 32.14 -7.00
N PHE A 3 -4.93 31.87 -7.74
CA PHE A 3 -4.08 30.72 -7.49
C PHE A 3 -3.24 31.06 -6.26
N ASP A 4 -3.66 30.54 -5.11
CA ASP A 4 -2.83 30.53 -3.91
C ASP A 4 -1.53 29.77 -4.23
N VAL A 5 -0.46 30.56 -4.35
CA VAL A 5 0.92 30.09 -4.46
C VAL A 5 1.23 29.31 -3.18
N LEU A 6 1.35 27.99 -3.31
CA LEU A 6 1.76 27.11 -2.22
C LEU A 6 3.19 27.45 -1.80
N HIS A 7 3.34 28.09 -0.64
CA HIS A 7 4.64 28.28 -0.02
C HIS A 7 5.29 26.92 0.33
N PRO A 8 6.53 26.67 -0.11
CA PRO A 8 7.29 25.47 0.24
C PRO A 8 7.81 25.64 1.67
N GLY A 9 6.96 25.42 2.67
CA GLY A 9 7.38 25.63 4.05
C GLY A 9 6.39 25.29 5.16
N LYS A 10 5.13 24.99 4.83
CA LYS A 10 4.18 24.49 5.82
C LYS A 10 3.46 23.27 5.26
N ALA A 11 4.03 22.09 5.50
CA ALA A 11 3.26 20.85 5.41
C ALA A 11 2.08 20.99 6.39
N ARG A 12 0.90 21.34 5.87
CA ARG A 12 -0.34 21.24 6.63
C ARG A 12 -0.49 19.75 6.97
N THR A 13 -0.23 19.38 8.21
CA THR A 13 -0.56 18.06 8.73
C THR A 13 -2.07 17.97 8.81
N VAL A 14 -2.70 17.59 7.70
CA VAL A 14 -4.09 17.13 7.73
C VAL A 14 -4.09 15.87 8.60
N PRO A 15 -4.89 15.78 9.67
CA PRO A 15 -4.94 14.59 10.48
C PRO A 15 -5.55 13.46 9.65
N PHE A 16 -4.70 12.60 9.10
CA PHE A 16 -5.13 11.34 8.49
C PHE A 16 -5.19 10.29 9.59
N LEU A 17 -6.40 9.80 9.88
CA LEU A 17 -6.54 8.58 10.66
C LEU A 17 -6.01 7.43 9.80
N SER A 18 -4.90 6.81 10.22
CA SER A 18 -4.31 5.70 9.51
C SER A 18 -4.59 4.39 10.26
N LEU A 19 -5.00 3.37 9.51
CA LEU A 19 -5.18 2.02 10.04
C LEU A 19 -4.21 1.07 9.34
N CYS A 20 -3.36 0.39 10.11
CA CYS A 20 -2.47 -0.63 9.58
C CYS A 20 -3.19 -1.98 9.54
N LEU A 21 -3.42 -2.49 8.34
CA LEU A 21 -3.99 -3.81 8.09
C LEU A 21 -2.93 -4.84 7.65
N ALA A 22 -1.64 -4.51 7.78
CA ALA A 22 -0.56 -5.40 7.38
C ALA A 22 -0.46 -6.59 8.33
N LYS A 23 -0.36 -7.81 7.77
CA LYS A 23 -0.14 -9.04 8.53
C LYS A 23 1.21 -9.65 8.19
N SER A 24 2.01 -9.91 9.22
CA SER A 24 3.32 -10.55 9.06
C SER A 24 3.20 -11.90 8.35
N GLY A 25 4.10 -12.17 7.39
CA GLY A 25 4.11 -13.40 6.60
C GLY A 25 2.96 -13.55 5.58
N ALA A 26 2.06 -12.57 5.46
CA ALA A 26 0.93 -12.64 4.54
C ALA A 26 1.38 -12.67 3.08
N SER A 27 0.92 -13.68 2.35
CA SER A 27 1.13 -13.85 0.91
C SER A 27 -0.21 -13.66 0.18
N ILE A 28 -0.17 -13.11 -1.03
CA ILE A 28 -1.38 -12.85 -1.81
C ILE A 28 -1.93 -14.11 -2.48
N THR A 29 -1.06 -15.09 -2.71
CA THR A 29 -1.41 -16.36 -3.38
C THR A 29 -1.89 -17.44 -2.41
N THR A 30 -1.75 -17.25 -1.09
CA THR A 30 -2.19 -18.27 -0.11
C THR A 30 -3.72 -18.41 -0.13
N LEU A 31 -4.20 -19.58 -0.57
CA LEU A 31 -5.60 -20.02 -0.53
C LEU A 31 -5.80 -21.03 0.62
N PRO A 32 -7.04 -21.26 1.11
CA PRO A 32 -8.30 -20.61 0.75
C PRO A 32 -8.53 -19.25 1.42
N ASN A 33 -7.77 -18.95 2.47
CA ASN A 33 -7.90 -17.72 3.26
C ASN A 33 -6.93 -16.66 2.75
N GLN A 34 -7.24 -16.03 1.61
CA GLN A 34 -6.44 -14.89 1.12
C GLN A 34 -6.43 -13.80 2.20
N PRO A 35 -5.33 -13.63 2.95
CA PRO A 35 -5.35 -12.91 4.22
C PRO A 35 -5.74 -11.45 4.02
N TYR A 36 -5.37 -10.87 2.88
CA TYR A 36 -5.74 -9.51 2.49
C TYR A 36 -7.24 -9.32 2.35
N PHE A 37 -7.97 -10.26 1.72
CA PHE A 37 -9.42 -10.15 1.55
C PHE A 37 -10.12 -10.26 2.89
N TYR A 38 -9.72 -11.26 3.69
CA TYR A 38 -10.27 -11.45 5.02
C TYR A 38 -10.03 -10.21 5.88
N ILE A 39 -8.79 -9.74 5.99
CA ILE A 39 -8.43 -8.60 6.85
C ILE A 39 -9.15 -7.32 6.39
N ILE A 40 -9.11 -6.99 5.10
CA ILE A 40 -9.80 -5.81 4.58
C ILE A 40 -11.30 -5.92 4.82
N HIS A 41 -11.91 -7.10 4.67
CA HIS A 41 -13.34 -7.25 4.91
C HIS A 41 -13.69 -7.18 6.39
N SER A 42 -13.08 -8.03 7.21
CA SER A 42 -13.47 -8.24 8.61
C SER A 42 -12.97 -7.16 9.55
N GLN A 43 -11.75 -6.63 9.33
CA GLN A 43 -11.14 -5.68 10.27
C GLN A 43 -11.39 -4.22 9.87
N TYR A 44 -11.78 -3.96 8.62
CA TYR A 44 -12.07 -2.60 8.15
C TYR A 44 -13.57 -2.37 7.95
N PHE A 45 -14.20 -3.13 7.05
CA PHE A 45 -15.60 -2.89 6.71
C PHE A 45 -16.58 -3.36 7.78
N LEU A 46 -16.37 -4.52 8.41
CA LEU A 46 -17.30 -5.03 9.42
C LEU A 46 -17.21 -4.32 10.77
N VAL A 47 -16.08 -3.68 11.08
CA VAL A 47 -15.90 -2.95 12.35
C VAL A 47 -16.69 -1.64 12.34
N ASN A 48 -16.88 -1.00 11.18
CA ASN A 48 -17.56 0.28 11.05
C ASN A 48 -18.54 0.32 9.86
N PRO A 49 -19.60 -0.52 9.84
CA PRO A 49 -20.49 -0.66 8.69
C PRO A 49 -21.27 0.62 8.33
N ALA A 50 -21.40 1.55 9.28
CA ALA A 50 -22.06 2.84 9.08
C ALA A 50 -21.16 3.91 8.44
N VAL A 51 -19.85 3.67 8.33
CA VAL A 51 -18.89 4.65 7.76
C VAL A 51 -18.83 4.51 6.25
N ASN A 52 -19.00 5.62 5.54
CA ASN A 52 -18.82 5.63 4.09
C ASN A 52 -17.34 5.65 3.74
N HIS A 53 -16.80 4.46 3.47
CA HIS A 53 -15.38 4.28 3.17
C HIS A 53 -14.94 4.67 1.75
N LYS A 54 -15.86 5.21 0.93
CA LYS A 54 -15.59 5.46 -0.50
C LYS A 54 -14.43 6.45 -0.71
N ASN A 55 -14.25 7.42 0.19
CA ASN A 55 -13.18 8.43 0.07
C ASN A 55 -11.86 8.00 0.70
N ASP A 56 -11.81 6.84 1.34
CA ASP A 56 -10.59 6.35 1.97
C ASP A 56 -9.56 5.96 0.91
N VAL A 57 -8.28 6.16 1.27
CA VAL A 57 -7.14 5.80 0.43
C VAL A 57 -6.56 4.50 0.95
N LEU A 58 -6.59 3.45 0.13
CA LEU A 58 -5.92 2.19 0.46
C LEU A 58 -4.49 2.21 -0.07
N ILE A 59 -3.51 1.95 0.79
CA ILE A 59 -2.13 1.69 0.36
C ILE A 59 -1.90 0.18 0.36
N LEU A 60 -1.59 -0.37 -0.82
CA LEU A 60 -1.40 -1.81 -1.01
C LEU A 60 0.07 -2.13 -1.23
N LEU A 61 0.70 -2.72 -0.21
CA LEU A 61 2.01 -3.37 -0.29
C LEU A 61 1.80 -4.87 -0.14
N ALA A 62 1.87 -5.62 -1.23
CA ALA A 62 1.55 -7.04 -1.23
C ALA A 62 2.37 -7.81 -2.27
N GLY A 63 2.78 -9.05 -1.93
CA GLY A 63 3.54 -9.93 -2.83
C GLY A 63 4.98 -10.25 -2.37
N THR A 64 5.55 -9.49 -1.44
CA THR A 64 6.93 -9.73 -0.94
C THR A 64 7.12 -11.16 -0.41
N ASN A 65 6.18 -11.63 0.41
CA ASN A 65 6.25 -13.00 0.97
C ASN A 65 6.02 -14.09 -0.07
N ASP A 66 5.36 -13.78 -1.18
CA ASP A 66 5.18 -14.73 -2.28
C ASP A 66 6.52 -14.99 -2.99
N PHE A 67 7.32 -13.94 -3.21
CA PHE A 67 8.68 -14.08 -3.73
C PHE A 67 9.62 -14.80 -2.74
N LEU A 68 9.51 -14.51 -1.44
CA LEU A 68 10.27 -15.23 -0.40
C LEU A 68 9.92 -16.73 -0.34
N LYS A 69 8.72 -17.12 -0.75
CA LYS A 69 8.25 -18.50 -0.83
C LYS A 69 8.44 -19.13 -2.22
N SER A 70 9.19 -18.47 -3.11
CA SER A 70 9.45 -18.93 -4.48
C SER A 70 8.18 -19.20 -5.30
N VAL A 71 7.11 -18.44 -5.05
CA VAL A 71 5.86 -18.56 -5.81
C VAL A 71 6.07 -18.08 -7.24
N ASN A 72 5.50 -18.81 -8.20
CA ASN A 72 5.56 -18.45 -9.61
C ASN A 72 5.01 -17.04 -9.87
N VAL A 73 5.77 -16.22 -10.61
CA VAL A 73 5.42 -14.81 -10.88
C VAL A 73 4.05 -14.64 -11.56
N ASN A 74 3.62 -15.58 -12.40
CA ASN A 74 2.31 -15.52 -13.05
C ASN A 74 1.17 -15.76 -12.06
N ALA A 75 1.36 -16.65 -11.09
CA ALA A 75 0.40 -16.85 -10.00
C ALA A 75 0.28 -15.59 -9.13
N ILE A 76 1.42 -14.94 -8.83
CA ILE A 76 1.44 -13.64 -8.12
C ILE A 76 0.66 -12.58 -8.91
N LYS A 77 0.92 -12.44 -10.22
CA LYS A 77 0.19 -11.50 -11.10
C LYS A 77 -1.32 -11.76 -11.08
N GLN A 78 -1.75 -13.02 -11.18
CA GLN A 78 -3.18 -13.37 -11.16
C GLN A 78 -3.83 -13.06 -9.81
N ALA A 79 -3.18 -13.40 -8.70
CA ALA A 79 -3.66 -13.09 -7.36
C ALA A 79 -3.74 -11.57 -7.14
N HIS A 80 -2.72 -10.83 -7.58
CA HIS A 80 -2.68 -9.38 -7.49
C HIS A 80 -3.82 -8.73 -8.29
N LYS A 81 -4.11 -9.19 -9.52
CA LYS A 81 -5.26 -8.70 -10.31
C LYS A 81 -6.58 -8.87 -9.55
N LYS A 82 -6.79 -10.03 -8.90
CA LYS A 82 -8.00 -10.30 -8.11
C LYS A 82 -8.10 -9.34 -6.91
N LEU A 83 -7.00 -9.13 -6.19
CA LEU A 83 -6.94 -8.24 -5.04
C LEU A 83 -7.22 -6.78 -5.43
N VAL A 84 -6.56 -6.28 -6.48
CA VAL A 84 -6.80 -4.91 -6.98
C VAL A 84 -8.26 -4.73 -7.40
N LYS A 85 -8.82 -5.69 -8.16
CA LYS A 85 -10.24 -5.65 -8.57
C LYS A 85 -11.18 -5.63 -7.36
N TYR A 86 -10.84 -6.31 -6.27
CA TYR A 86 -11.63 -6.29 -5.05
C TYR A 86 -11.56 -4.93 -4.34
N CYS A 87 -10.37 -4.35 -4.24
CA CYS A 87 -10.14 -3.06 -3.60
C CYS A 87 -10.77 -1.89 -4.37
N THR A 88 -10.60 -1.84 -5.69
CA THR A 88 -11.14 -0.73 -6.51
C THR A 88 -12.66 -0.69 -6.57
N LYS A 89 -13.35 -1.77 -6.20
CA LYS A 89 -14.81 -1.77 -6.02
C LYS A 89 -15.26 -1.03 -4.76
N ARG A 90 -14.37 -0.81 -3.79
CA ARG A 90 -14.71 -0.32 -2.43
C ARG A 90 -13.99 0.96 -2.04
N PHE A 91 -12.80 1.19 -2.58
CA PHE A 91 -11.99 2.38 -2.36
C PHE A 91 -11.94 3.21 -3.65
N LYS A 92 -12.15 4.53 -3.54
CA LYS A 92 -11.97 5.44 -4.68
C LYS A 92 -10.51 5.57 -5.09
N HIS A 93 -9.57 5.46 -4.15
CA HIS A 93 -8.14 5.54 -4.42
C HIS A 93 -7.41 4.34 -3.83
N VAL A 94 -6.63 3.63 -4.67
CA VAL A 94 -5.76 2.54 -4.23
C VAL A 94 -4.34 2.82 -4.71
N LEU A 95 -3.41 3.04 -3.78
CA LEU A 95 -2.00 3.27 -4.06
C LEU A 95 -1.29 1.91 -4.10
N LEU A 96 -0.80 1.51 -5.27
CA LEU A 96 -0.08 0.25 -5.46
C LEU A 96 1.41 0.48 -5.23
N CYS A 97 1.98 -0.21 -4.25
CA CYS A 97 3.40 -0.10 -3.94
C CYS A 97 4.20 -1.15 -4.72
N GLN A 98 5.33 -0.72 -5.30
CA GLN A 98 6.31 -1.63 -5.86
C GLN A 98 7.00 -2.42 -4.75
N ILE A 99 7.44 -3.65 -5.06
CA ILE A 99 8.22 -4.47 -4.13
C ILE A 99 9.69 -4.04 -4.27
N PRO A 100 10.36 -3.62 -3.20
CA PRO A 100 11.79 -3.31 -3.28
C PRO A 100 12.60 -4.59 -3.55
N PRO A 101 13.81 -4.47 -4.14
CA PRO A 101 14.72 -5.61 -4.22
C PRO A 101 15.01 -6.14 -2.81
N ILE A 102 15.12 -7.47 -2.68
CA ILE A 102 15.32 -8.16 -1.41
C ILE A 102 16.73 -8.73 -1.40
N PRO A 103 17.65 -8.21 -0.57
CA PRO A 103 19.06 -8.61 -0.60
C PRO A 103 19.30 -10.10 -0.34
N LYS A 104 18.37 -10.75 0.38
CA LYS A 104 18.47 -12.18 0.75
C LYS A 104 17.98 -13.14 -0.33
N LEU A 105 17.45 -12.63 -1.45
CA LEU A 105 16.96 -13.45 -2.56
C LEU A 105 18.03 -13.65 -3.63
N SER A 106 17.89 -14.72 -4.43
CA SER A 106 18.74 -14.96 -5.60
C SER A 106 18.62 -13.82 -6.62
N ILE A 107 19.63 -13.72 -7.51
CA ILE A 107 19.61 -12.75 -8.63
C ILE A 107 18.34 -12.96 -9.47
N GLU A 108 18.02 -14.20 -9.82
CA GLU A 108 16.82 -14.56 -10.59
C GLU A 108 15.52 -14.11 -9.89
N ALA A 109 15.42 -14.31 -8.57
CA ALA A 109 14.24 -13.89 -7.83
C ALA A 109 14.10 -12.36 -7.79
N ASN A 110 15.21 -11.62 -7.69
CA ASN A 110 15.20 -10.16 -7.80
C ASN A 110 14.85 -9.67 -9.21
N GLU A 111 15.29 -10.34 -10.27
CA GLU A 111 14.85 -10.06 -11.64
C GLU A 111 13.35 -10.33 -11.82
N ASN A 112 12.82 -11.39 -11.22
CA ASN A 112 11.37 -11.65 -11.21
C ASN A 112 10.58 -10.57 -10.48
N ILE A 113 11.11 -10.00 -9.39
CA ILE A 113 10.52 -8.83 -8.70
C ILE A 113 10.50 -7.62 -9.64
N LYS A 114 11.59 -7.36 -10.36
CA LYS A 114 11.69 -6.27 -11.33
C LYS A 114 10.67 -6.42 -12.46
N LEU A 115 10.56 -7.61 -13.05
CA LEU A 115 9.56 -7.94 -14.06
C LEU A 115 8.13 -7.79 -13.54
N PHE A 116 7.88 -8.15 -12.28
CA PHE A 116 6.60 -7.92 -11.64
C PHE A 116 6.29 -6.43 -11.46
N ASN A 117 7.26 -5.63 -10.97
CA ASN A 117 7.09 -4.19 -10.81
C ASN A 117 6.86 -3.47 -12.14
N MET A 118 7.58 -3.86 -13.20
CA MET A 118 7.33 -3.35 -14.56
C MET A 118 5.93 -3.71 -15.06
N TRP A 119 5.51 -4.96 -14.86
CA TRP A 119 4.16 -5.38 -15.19
C TRP A 119 3.10 -4.58 -14.43
N LEU A 120 3.32 -4.33 -13.14
CA LEU A 120 2.44 -3.54 -12.29
C LEU A 120 2.28 -2.12 -12.85
N LEU A 121 3.39 -1.45 -13.19
CA LEU A 121 3.37 -0.14 -13.83
C LEU A 121 2.60 -0.16 -15.16
N ASN A 122 2.90 -1.11 -16.03
CA ASN A 122 2.30 -1.17 -17.36
C ASN A 122 0.78 -1.39 -17.29
N VAL A 123 0.32 -2.31 -16.43
CA VAL A 123 -1.11 -2.66 -16.34
C VAL A 123 -1.96 -1.55 -15.73
N TYR A 124 -1.41 -0.77 -14.78
CA TYR A 124 -2.21 0.18 -14.00
C TYR A 124 -1.86 1.65 -14.24
N SER A 125 -0.83 1.96 -15.05
CA SER A 125 -0.41 3.33 -15.42
C SER A 125 -1.54 4.24 -15.93
N GLN A 126 -2.53 3.68 -16.61
CA GLN A 126 -3.64 4.43 -17.22
C GLN A 126 -4.82 4.63 -16.27
N ASN A 127 -4.81 4.04 -15.07
CA ASN A 127 -5.93 4.13 -14.14
C ASN A 127 -5.70 5.29 -13.15
N PRO A 128 -6.46 6.40 -13.22
CA PRO A 128 -6.23 7.57 -12.36
C PRO A 128 -6.49 7.30 -10.87
N TYR A 129 -7.19 6.21 -10.58
CA TYR A 129 -7.50 5.74 -9.22
C TYR A 129 -6.45 4.76 -8.68
N LEU A 130 -5.49 4.35 -9.53
CA LEU A 130 -4.34 3.53 -9.17
C LEU A 130 -3.06 4.32 -9.38
N ARG A 131 -2.47 4.80 -8.28
CA ARG A 131 -1.17 5.46 -8.37
C ARG A 131 -0.09 4.49 -7.95
N HIS A 132 1.01 4.52 -8.69
CA HIS A 132 2.20 3.77 -8.36
C HIS A 132 3.06 4.58 -7.41
N HIS A 133 3.47 3.95 -6.32
CA HIS A 133 4.43 4.55 -5.42
C HIS A 133 5.62 3.63 -5.22
N ASN A 134 6.81 4.23 -5.30
CA ASN A 134 8.00 3.61 -4.77
C ASN A 134 7.91 3.70 -3.23
N PRO A 135 7.96 2.57 -2.49
CA PRO A 135 7.86 2.59 -1.03
C PRO A 135 8.95 3.43 -0.35
N PHE A 136 10.10 3.63 -1.00
CA PHE A 136 11.16 4.52 -0.51
C PHE A 136 10.75 6.01 -0.53
N LEU A 137 9.89 6.39 -1.47
CA LEU A 137 9.32 7.74 -1.50
C LEU A 137 8.17 7.88 -0.50
N LEU A 138 7.35 6.83 -0.30
CA LEU A 138 6.31 6.80 0.72
C LEU A 138 6.87 6.99 2.14
N SER A 139 8.00 6.37 2.47
CA SER A 139 8.63 6.51 3.79
C SER A 139 9.20 7.90 4.06
N LEU A 140 9.47 8.70 3.02
CA LEU A 140 9.86 10.11 3.14
C LEU A 140 8.66 11.03 3.39
N HIS A 141 7.49 10.70 2.82
CA HIS A 141 6.27 11.51 2.95
C HIS A 141 5.43 11.17 4.19
N LEU A 142 5.61 9.96 4.75
CA LEU A 142 4.87 9.48 5.93
C LEU A 142 5.64 9.65 7.25
N ARG A 143 6.82 10.30 7.27
CA ARG A 143 7.48 10.60 8.55
C ARG A 143 6.57 11.54 9.34
N PRO A 144 6.16 11.19 10.56
CA PRO A 144 5.70 12.19 11.49
C PRO A 144 6.84 13.19 11.65
N SER A 145 6.54 14.48 11.49
CA SER A 145 7.39 15.51 12.07
C SER A 145 7.41 15.25 13.57
N ILE A 146 8.45 14.58 14.06
CA ILE A 146 8.77 14.53 15.48
C ILE A 146 9.19 15.95 15.83
N THR A 147 8.23 16.82 16.09
CA THR A 147 8.46 17.98 16.94
C THR A 147 8.69 17.40 18.31
N SER A 148 9.93 17.51 18.78
CA SER A 148 10.33 17.28 20.16
C SER A 148 9.23 17.80 21.10
N LEU A 149 8.60 16.90 21.84
CA LEU A 149 7.95 17.28 23.09
C LEU A 149 9.05 17.87 23.96
N SER A 150 9.00 19.19 24.14
CA SER A 150 9.81 19.90 25.12
C SER A 150 9.62 19.21 26.47
N SER A 151 10.71 18.67 26.98
CA SER A 151 10.88 18.33 28.39
C SER A 151 10.52 19.53 29.26
N GLY A 152 9.54 19.34 30.16
CA GLY A 152 9.10 20.31 31.18
C GLY A 152 7.60 20.62 31.01
N GLN A 153 6.69 20.32 31.94
CA GLN A 153 6.82 20.21 33.40
C GLN A 153 5.95 19.06 33.91
N ILE A 154 6.51 18.30 34.85
CA ILE A 154 5.75 17.58 35.87
C ILE A 154 5.60 18.58 37.01
N LEU A 155 4.36 19.06 37.22
CA LEU A 155 3.65 19.36 38.47
C LEU A 155 2.40 20.18 38.14
#